data_AF-A0A7X8WCG5-F1
#
_entry.id   AF-A0A7X8WCG5-F1
#
_cell.length_a   1.000
_cell.length_b   1.000
_cell.length_c   1.000
_cell.angle_alpha   90.00
_cell.angle_beta   90.00
_cell.angle_gamma   90.00
#
_symmetry.space_group_name_H-M   'P 1'
#
loop_
_entity.id
_entity.type
_entity.pdbx_description
1 polymer ?
#
loop_
_entity_poly.entity_id
_entity_poly.type
_entity_poly.pdbx_seq_one_letter_code
_entity_poly.pdbx_strand_id
1 'polypeptide(L)'
;LMATQLSASFQMIGTDKNVVTNFNDSLTIGLPLMIGLFLSFAPDTALNHIPSTLRPILGNGFVMGVIMVLLLEHIILKKNK
;
A
#
# COMPACT_ATOMS: atom_id res chain seq x y z
N LEU A 1 -0.84 15.85 9.04
CA LEU A 1 0.40 15.21 8.53
C LEU A 1 0.11 14.06 7.56
N MET A 2 -0.75 13.08 7.87
CA MET A 2 -1.06 12.00 6.91
C MET A 2 -1.95 12.44 5.73
N ALA A 3 -2.98 13.26 5.94
CA ALA A 3 -3.83 13.76 4.86
C ALA A 3 -3.03 14.59 3.82
N THR A 4 -2.04 15.36 4.27
CA THR A 4 -1.15 16.14 3.41
C THR A 4 -0.18 15.25 2.63
N GLN A 5 0.30 14.15 3.21
CA GLN A 5 1.12 13.16 2.49
C GLN A 5 0.32 12.50 1.37
N LEU A 6 -0.92 12.10 1.66
CA LEU A 6 -1.81 11.47 0.70
C LEU A 6 -2.16 12.42 -0.46
N SER A 7 -2.45 13.69 -0.14
CA SER A 7 -2.66 14.75 -1.14
C SER A 7 -1.42 14.97 -2.02
N ALA A 8 -0.21 15.01 -1.43
CA ALA A 8 1.03 15.14 -2.19
C ALA A 8 1.26 13.95 -3.15
N SER A 9 0.98 12.72 -2.71
CA SER A 9 1.07 11.54 -3.58
C SER A 9 0.08 11.59 -4.75
N PHE A 10 -1.14 12.05 -4.54
CA PHE A 10 -2.11 12.23 -5.63
C PHE A 10 -1.68 13.33 -6.60
N GLN A 11 -1.13 14.43 -6.10
CA GLN A 11 -0.57 15.48 -6.95
C GLN A 11 0.59 14.94 -7.81
N MET A 12 1.46 14.10 -7.25
CA MET A 12 2.56 13.46 -7.98
C MET A 12 2.07 12.61 -9.15
N ILE A 13 1.02 11.81 -8.94
CA ILE A 13 0.37 11.01 -10.00
C ILE A 13 -0.20 11.89 -11.11
N GLY A 14 -0.79 13.03 -10.75
CA GLY A 14 -1.40 13.96 -11.72
C GLY A 14 -0.39 14.84 -12.48
N THR A 15 0.78 15.11 -11.89
CA THR A 15 1.80 15.99 -12.48
C THR A 15 2.81 15.23 -13.34
N ASP A 16 3.22 14.04 -12.95
CA ASP A 16 4.24 13.27 -13.67
C ASP A 16 3.59 12.22 -14.58
N LYS A 17 3.75 12.43 -15.90
CA LYS A 17 3.20 11.57 -16.94
C LYS A 17 3.79 10.16 -16.97
N ASN A 18 4.93 9.92 -16.30
CA ASN A 18 5.60 8.62 -16.29
C ASN A 18 5.27 7.76 -15.08
N VAL A 19 4.45 8.25 -14.13
CA VAL A 19 4.11 7.50 -12.92
C VAL A 19 3.09 6.41 -13.20
N VAL A 20 2.05 6.70 -13.98
CA VAL A 20 1.01 5.74 -14.35
C VAL A 20 0.89 5.69 -15.87
N THR A 21 1.61 4.75 -16.49
CA THR A 21 1.64 4.60 -17.95
C THR A 21 0.79 3.43 -18.44
N ASN A 22 0.58 2.43 -17.57
CA ASN A 22 -0.11 1.20 -17.90
C ASN A 22 -0.91 0.69 -16.69
N PHE A 23 -1.73 -0.32 -16.92
CA PHE A 23 -2.58 -0.91 -15.88
C PHE A 23 -1.78 -1.49 -14.69
N ASN A 24 -0.59 -2.04 -14.93
CA ASN A 24 0.25 -2.61 -13.87
C ASN A 24 0.78 -1.51 -12.93
N ASP A 25 1.10 -0.33 -13.47
CA ASP A 25 1.49 0.83 -12.64
C ASP A 25 0.30 1.24 -11.73
N SER A 26 -0.92 1.32 -12.29
CA SER A 26 -2.14 1.60 -11.51
C SER A 26 -2.41 0.55 -10.43
N LEU A 27 -2.17 -0.74 -10.73
CA LEU A 27 -2.37 -1.85 -9.80
C LEU A 27 -1.37 -1.79 -8.63
N THR A 28 -0.13 -1.40 -8.92
CA THR A 28 0.94 -1.23 -7.92
C THR A 28 0.64 -0.11 -6.92
N ILE A 29 -0.22 0.85 -7.28
CA ILE A 29 -0.67 1.93 -6.39
C ILE A 29 -1.98 1.56 -5.69
N GLY A 30 -3.00 1.15 -6.45
CA GLY A 30 -4.36 0.97 -5.96
C GLY A 30 -4.51 -0.22 -5.01
N LEU A 31 -3.87 -1.35 -5.32
CA LEU A 31 -4.05 -2.58 -4.55
C LEU A 31 -3.41 -2.50 -3.15
N PRO A 32 -2.19 -1.96 -2.99
CA PRO A 32 -1.62 -1.69 -1.67
C PRO A 32 -2.39 -0.66 -0.85
N LEU A 33 -2.92 0.39 -1.50
CA LEU A 33 -3.75 1.39 -0.82
C LEU A 33 -5.02 0.75 -0.26
N MET A 34 -5.70 -0.09 -1.06
CA MET A 34 -6.92 -0.79 -0.65
C MET A 34 -6.64 -1.74 0.52
N ILE A 35 -5.56 -2.52 0.45
CA ILE A 35 -5.16 -3.43 1.53
C ILE A 35 -4.80 -2.65 2.79
N GLY A 36 -4.00 -1.59 2.68
CA GLY A 36 -3.63 -0.77 3.83
C GLY A 36 -4.84 -0.14 4.50
N LEU A 37 -5.79 0.38 3.73
CA LEU A 37 -7.04 0.91 4.28
C LEU A 37 -7.88 -0.19 4.94
N PHE A 38 -8.04 -1.34 4.28
CA PHE A 38 -8.78 -2.47 4.83
C PHE A 38 -8.24 -2.91 6.19
N LEU A 39 -6.92 -3.07 6.34
CA LEU A 39 -6.32 -3.45 7.62
C LEU A 39 -6.36 -2.33 8.66
N SER A 40 -6.33 -1.06 8.24
CA SER A 40 -6.47 0.09 9.16
C SER A 40 -7.85 0.16 9.81
N PHE A 41 -8.87 -0.39 9.16
CA PHE A 41 -10.24 -0.48 9.68
C PHE A 41 -10.61 -1.89 10.17
N ALA A 42 -9.65 -2.81 10.25
CA ALA A 42 -9.90 -4.15 10.76
C ALA A 42 -10.27 -4.10 12.26
N PRO A 43 -11.29 -4.87 12.71
CA PRO A 43 -11.71 -4.86 14.10
C PRO A 43 -10.65 -5.50 15.00
N ASP A 44 -10.54 -4.99 16.24
CA ASP A 44 -9.56 -5.49 17.22
C ASP A 44 -9.71 -6.98 17.52
N THR A 45 -10.92 -7.53 17.39
CA THR A 45 -11.18 -8.96 17.54
C THR A 45 -10.39 -9.79 16.53
N ALA A 46 -10.26 -9.34 15.29
CA ALA A 46 -9.45 -10.00 14.26
C ALA A 46 -7.95 -9.87 14.54
N LEU A 47 -7.51 -8.71 15.03
CA LEU A 47 -6.10 -8.45 15.35
C LEU A 47 -5.61 -9.16 16.61
N ASN A 48 -6.51 -9.50 17.53
CA ASN A 48 -6.19 -10.23 18.76
C ASN A 48 -5.84 -11.70 18.53
N HIS A 49 -6.21 -12.27 17.38
CA HIS A 49 -5.78 -13.61 16.97
C HIS A 49 -4.34 -13.64 16.44
N ILE A 50 -3.74 -12.47 16.19
CA ILE A 50 -2.37 -12.35 15.67
C ILE A 50 -1.38 -12.39 16.83
N PRO A 51 -0.26 -13.14 16.71
CA PRO A 51 0.81 -13.12 17.71
C PRO A 51 1.31 -11.69 17.99
N SER A 52 1.66 -11.41 19.24
CA SER A 52 2.11 -10.07 19.67
C SER A 52 3.33 -9.56 18.89
N THR A 53 4.16 -10.44 18.37
CA THR A 53 5.33 -10.12 17.53
C THR A 53 4.96 -9.70 16.11
N LEU A 54 3.91 -10.27 15.51
CA LEU A 54 3.47 -9.92 14.15
C LEU A 54 2.45 -8.78 14.12
N ARG A 55 1.78 -8.52 15.24
CA ARG A 55 0.73 -7.49 15.36
C ARG A 55 1.15 -6.08 14.93
N PRO A 56 2.39 -5.60 15.17
CA PRO A 56 2.82 -4.28 14.68
C PRO A 56 2.90 -4.20 13.15
N ILE A 57 3.14 -5.34 12.49
CA ILE A 57 3.24 -5.43 11.03
C ILE A 57 1.83 -5.60 10.46
N LEU A 58 1.15 -6.69 10.83
CA LEU A 58 -0.16 -7.04 10.27
C LEU A 58 -1.29 -6.13 10.78
N GLY A 59 -1.18 -5.57 11.98
CA GLY A 59 -2.20 -4.67 12.53
C GLY A 59 -2.05 -3.22 12.08
N ASN A 60 -1.02 -2.89 11.29
CA ASN A 60 -0.80 -1.54 10.78
C ASN A 60 -0.99 -1.52 9.27
N GLY A 61 -2.07 -0.89 8.82
CA GLY A 61 -2.38 -0.78 7.41
C GLY A 61 -1.34 -0.04 6.58
N PHE A 62 -0.62 0.94 7.16
CA PHE A 62 0.47 1.61 6.45
C PHE A 62 1.65 0.66 6.20
N VAL A 63 2.06 -0.11 7.21
CA VAL A 63 3.15 -1.09 7.09
C VAL A 63 2.81 -2.15 6.05
N MET A 64 1.61 -2.72 6.12
CA MET A 64 1.15 -3.71 5.13
C MET A 64 1.01 -3.14 3.73
N GLY A 65 0.57 -1.89 3.60
CA GLY A 65 0.54 -1.18 2.31
C GLY A 65 1.95 -1.08 1.70
N VAL A 66 2.95 -0.64 2.47
CA VAL A 66 4.34 -0.55 1.97
C VAL A 66 4.90 -1.91 1.57
N ILE A 67 4.70 -2.94 2.40
CA ILE A 67 5.11 -4.31 2.08
C ILE A 67 4.47 -4.78 0.77
N MET A 68 3.18 -4.50 0.57
CA MET A 68 2.47 -4.90 -0.63
C MET A 68 2.96 -4.16 -1.89
N VAL A 69 3.28 -2.87 -1.81
CA VAL A 69 3.91 -2.13 -2.91
C VAL A 69 5.21 -2.80 -3.31
N LEU A 70 6.09 -3.08 -2.35
CA LEU A 70 7.40 -3.71 -2.62
C LEU A 70 7.23 -5.08 -3.28
N LEU A 71 6.28 -5.89 -2.79
CA LEU A 71 5.99 -7.21 -3.31
C LEU A 71 5.47 -7.15 -4.76
N LEU A 72 4.51 -6.25 -5.02
CA LEU A 72 3.98 -6.03 -6.37
C LEU A 72 5.05 -5.52 -7.33
N GLU A 73 5.79 -4.50 -6.95
CA GLU A 73 6.78 -3.85 -7.81
C GLU A 73 7.96 -4.79 -8.14
N HIS A 74 8.49 -5.50 -7.14
CA HIS A 74 9.76 -6.23 -7.29
C HIS A 74 9.58 -7.71 -7.65
N ILE A 75 8.46 -8.33 -7.26
CA ILE A 75 8.26 -9.77 -7.44
C ILE A 75 7.24 -10.04 -8.55
N ILE A 76 6.05 -9.44 -8.48
CA ILE A 76 4.91 -9.80 -9.35
C ILE A 76 4.99 -9.06 -10.69
N LEU A 77 5.10 -7.73 -10.63
CA LEU A 77 5.04 -6.82 -11.78
C LEU A 77 6.43 -6.32 -12.17
N LYS A 78 7.46 -7.12 -11.87
CA LYS A 78 8.85 -6.79 -12.14
C LYS A 78 9.02 -6.37 -13.61
N LYS A 79 9.28 -5.08 -13.83
CA LYS A 79 9.75 -4.58 -15.13
C LYS A 79 11.16 -5.12 -15.33
N ASN A 80 11.32 -6.06 -16.26
CA ASN A 80 12.65 -6.36 -16.79
C ASN A 80 13.10 -5.13 -17.56
N LYS A 81 14.03 -4.37 -16.98
CA LYS A 81 14.73 -3.28 -17.65
C LYS A 81 15.60 -3.83 -18.77
#